data_AF-A0A8B6GP53-F1
#
_entry.id   AF-A0A8B6GP53-F1
#
_cell.length_a   1.000
_cell.length_b   1.000
_cell.length_c   1.000
_cell.angle_alpha   90.00
_cell.angle_beta   90.00
_cell.angle_gamma   90.00
#
_symmetry.space_group_name_H-M   'P 1'
#
loop_
_entity.id
_entity.type
_entity.pdbx_description
1 polymer ?
#
loop_
_entity_poly.entity_id
_entity_poly.type
_entity_poly.pdbx_seq_one_letter_code
_entity_poly.pdbx_strand_id
1 'polypeptide(L)'
;MTIAVVGATGAGKSSLINAVVDQLSLLPTSGTQACTSVVVKIENNEDGEQYEADIEFLSREEWQKEYDVLIKDMNKMTKSDGRMKNNKPDEKSEAGVAFLKMRAVYGQFSSLNDLNGENDITSHLGTTKHFKSITLQEFRCNIKKYIISTKEEGKHLWPIVKSVTIRIPNFFTGCTLVDLPGLGDANAARDRIAQKHLEICSNMLVVAEVHRAFSNNIAKELMGESFRRQLFMDGNYSSDNIAFVCTKNDHLNCKELTGPEDDLQNENREVGW
;
A
#
# COMPACT_ATOMS: atom_id res chain seq x y z
N MET A 1 3.58 5.15 19.34
CA MET A 1 3.80 6.03 18.19
C MET A 1 3.57 5.24 16.91
N THR A 2 2.81 5.77 15.96
CA THR A 2 2.49 5.07 14.70
C THR A 2 2.95 5.90 13.51
N ILE A 3 3.85 5.34 12.70
CA ILE A 3 4.44 6.00 11.55
C ILE A 3 3.88 5.38 10.27
N ALA A 4 3.12 6.13 9.50
CA ALA A 4 2.67 5.74 8.17
C ALA A 4 3.79 5.90 7.15
N VAL A 5 4.12 4.84 6.42
CA VAL A 5 5.04 4.92 5.27
C VAL A 5 4.20 5.05 4.01
N VAL A 6 4.29 6.21 3.38
CA VAL A 6 3.47 6.57 2.20
C VAL A 6 4.32 6.94 1.00
N GLY A 7 3.73 6.84 -0.18
CA GLY A 7 4.42 7.10 -1.44
C GLY A 7 3.87 6.25 -2.56
N ALA A 8 4.23 6.64 -3.78
CA ALA A 8 3.78 5.97 -5.00
C ALA A 8 4.11 4.47 -5.00
N THR A 9 3.36 3.69 -5.76
CA THR A 9 3.79 2.32 -6.11
C THR A 9 5.15 2.36 -6.79
N GLY A 10 6.07 1.49 -6.36
CA GLY A 10 7.43 1.43 -6.91
C GLY A 10 8.45 2.37 -6.25
N ALA A 11 8.02 3.29 -5.37
CA ALA A 11 8.90 4.22 -4.66
C ALA A 11 9.82 3.56 -3.62
N GLY A 12 9.67 2.26 -3.37
CA GLY A 12 10.55 1.50 -2.46
C GLY A 12 10.13 1.48 -0.99
N LYS A 13 8.86 1.76 -0.66
CA LYS A 13 8.32 1.74 0.72
C LYS A 13 8.66 0.46 1.48
N SER A 14 8.25 -0.70 0.98
CA SER A 14 8.49 -1.98 1.65
C SER A 14 9.98 -2.32 1.73
N SER A 15 10.79 -1.90 0.74
CA SER A 15 12.26 -2.04 0.79
C SER A 15 12.88 -1.18 1.88
N LEU A 16 12.42 0.07 2.03
CA LEU A 16 12.84 0.97 3.09
C LEU A 16 12.49 0.41 4.46
N ILE A 17 11.27 -0.09 4.63
CA ILE A 17 10.84 -0.71 5.89
C ILE A 17 11.74 -1.90 6.22
N ASN A 18 11.99 -2.81 5.28
CA ASN A 18 12.88 -3.95 5.46
C ASN A 18 14.29 -3.54 5.93
N ALA A 19 14.80 -2.41 5.43
CA ALA A 19 16.09 -1.86 5.82
C ALA A 19 16.04 -1.24 7.23
N VAL A 20 14.96 -0.52 7.57
CA VAL A 20 14.78 0.10 8.90
C VAL A 20 14.64 -0.96 10.00
N VAL A 21 13.97 -2.08 9.70
CA VAL A 21 13.81 -3.18 10.67
C VAL A 21 14.99 -4.14 10.69
N ASP A 22 16.02 -3.93 9.86
CA ASP A 22 17.18 -4.82 9.67
C ASP A 22 16.80 -6.29 9.39
N GLN A 23 15.69 -6.50 8.67
CA GLN A 23 15.23 -7.83 8.28
C GLN A 23 15.13 -7.90 6.76
N LEU A 24 16.17 -8.45 6.15
CA LEU A 24 16.28 -8.57 4.70
C LEU A 24 15.10 -9.36 4.13
N SER A 25 14.17 -8.58 3.58
CA SER A 25 12.97 -8.96 2.86
C SER A 25 11.74 -9.45 3.67
N LEU A 26 11.64 -9.13 4.97
CA LEU A 26 10.41 -9.35 5.77
C LEU A 26 9.11 -9.09 4.99
N LEU A 27 8.98 -7.88 4.43
CA LEU A 27 7.93 -7.54 3.49
C LEU A 27 8.32 -7.91 2.06
N PRO A 28 7.37 -8.43 1.27
CA PRO A 28 7.63 -8.74 -0.12
C PRO A 28 7.88 -7.46 -0.93
N THR A 29 8.95 -7.46 -1.72
CA THR A 29 9.32 -6.36 -2.60
C THR A 29 9.22 -6.83 -4.06
N SER A 30 8.61 -6.01 -4.93
CA SER A 30 8.72 -6.17 -6.38
C SER A 30 9.02 -4.83 -7.01
N GLY A 31 9.95 -4.85 -7.97
CA GLY A 31 10.37 -3.65 -8.70
C GLY A 31 9.38 -3.19 -9.77
N THR A 32 8.38 -3.99 -10.13
CA THR A 32 7.57 -3.76 -11.36
C THR A 32 6.06 -3.73 -11.16
N GLN A 33 5.52 -4.20 -10.03
CA GLN A 33 4.07 -4.23 -9.77
C GLN A 33 3.76 -3.92 -8.29
N ALA A 34 2.60 -3.33 -8.00
CA ALA A 34 2.11 -3.16 -6.63
C ALA A 34 1.97 -4.53 -5.95
N CYS A 35 2.89 -4.87 -5.05
CA CYS A 35 2.85 -6.11 -4.28
C CYS A 35 1.99 -6.01 -3.03
N THR A 36 2.02 -4.88 -2.34
CA THR A 36 1.29 -4.68 -1.09
C THR A 36 -0.14 -4.24 -1.40
N SER A 37 -1.09 -5.18 -1.32
CA SER A 37 -2.52 -4.88 -1.51
C SER A 37 -3.26 -4.63 -0.19
N VAL A 38 -2.58 -4.81 0.93
CA VAL A 38 -3.15 -4.85 2.29
C VAL A 38 -2.29 -3.97 3.19
N VAL A 39 -2.91 -3.31 4.17
CA VAL A 39 -2.18 -2.56 5.19
C VAL A 39 -1.37 -3.53 6.06
N VAL A 40 -0.07 -3.31 6.15
CA VAL A 40 0.82 -4.12 6.99
C VAL A 40 1.37 -3.25 8.12
N LYS A 41 1.10 -3.66 9.36
CA LYS A 41 1.63 -3.02 10.57
C LYS A 41 2.80 -3.84 11.07
N ILE A 42 3.89 -3.20 11.45
CA ILE A 42 5.06 -3.85 12.03
C ILE A 42 5.31 -3.23 13.39
N GLU A 43 5.36 -4.09 14.40
CA GLU A 43 5.44 -3.75 15.81
C GLU A 43 6.55 -4.58 16.46
N ASN A 44 7.00 -4.15 17.65
CA ASN A 44 7.92 -4.95 18.44
C ASN A 44 7.18 -6.12 19.10
N ASN A 45 7.78 -7.30 19.09
CA ASN A 45 7.36 -8.39 19.94
C ASN A 45 7.94 -8.17 21.34
N GLU A 46 7.16 -7.54 22.23
CA GLU A 46 7.61 -7.23 23.59
C GLU A 46 7.73 -8.48 24.47
N ASP A 47 6.94 -9.51 24.17
CA ASP A 47 6.78 -10.70 25.02
C ASP A 47 7.53 -11.94 24.49
N GLY A 48 8.24 -11.84 23.36
CA GLY A 48 8.84 -13.02 22.73
C GLY A 48 9.93 -12.76 21.69
N GLU A 49 10.74 -13.79 21.47
CA GLU A 49 11.84 -13.78 20.49
C GLU A 49 11.41 -14.29 19.10
N GLN A 50 10.13 -14.61 18.93
CA GLN A 50 9.58 -15.20 17.71
C GLN A 50 8.95 -14.14 16.80
N TYR A 51 8.86 -14.46 15.51
CA TYR A 51 8.04 -13.72 14.56
C TYR A 51 6.58 -14.11 14.74
N GLU A 52 5.71 -13.12 14.89
CA GLU A 52 4.27 -13.33 15.00
C GLU A 52 3.52 -12.53 13.95
N ALA A 53 2.40 -13.08 13.47
CA ALA A 53 1.50 -12.35 12.59
C ALA A 53 0.04 -12.61 12.96
N ASP A 54 -0.72 -11.52 13.04
CA ASP A 54 -2.17 -11.53 13.12
C ASP A 54 -2.73 -11.06 11.78
N ILE A 55 -3.52 -11.92 11.15
CA ILE A 55 -4.17 -11.64 9.87
C ILE A 55 -5.65 -11.44 10.13
N GLU A 56 -6.05 -10.17 10.17
CA GLU A 56 -7.44 -9.77 10.38
C GLU A 56 -8.17 -9.81 9.03
N PHE A 57 -9.25 -10.58 8.95
CA PHE A 57 -10.12 -10.59 7.79
C PHE A 57 -11.25 -9.56 7.97
N LEU A 58 -11.74 -9.01 6.86
CA LEU A 58 -12.90 -8.12 6.87
C LEU A 58 -14.09 -8.81 7.56
N SER A 59 -14.90 -8.03 8.29
CA SER A 59 -16.20 -8.51 8.75
C SER A 59 -17.12 -8.80 7.56
N ARG A 60 -18.21 -9.54 7.78
CA ARG A 60 -19.19 -9.82 6.73
C ARG A 60 -19.83 -8.53 6.22
N GLU A 61 -20.08 -7.58 7.10
CA GLU A 61 -20.65 -6.27 6.79
C GLU A 61 -19.65 -5.39 6.03
N GLU A 62 -18.36 -5.40 6.43
CA GLU A 62 -17.30 -4.70 5.71
C GLU A 62 -17.13 -5.26 4.29
N TRP A 63 -17.11 -6.60 4.15
CA TRP A 63 -17.05 -7.25 2.85
C TRP A 63 -18.27 -6.95 1.99
N GLN A 64 -19.48 -6.95 2.55
CA GLN A 64 -20.69 -6.64 1.79
C GLN A 64 -20.64 -5.22 1.20
N LYS A 65 -20.20 -4.23 2.00
CA LYS A 65 -20.04 -2.85 1.51
C LYS A 65 -19.02 -2.77 0.38
N GLU A 66 -17.92 -3.49 0.50
CA GLU A 66 -16.91 -3.53 -0.56
C GLU A 66 -17.42 -4.27 -1.79
N TYR A 67 -18.12 -5.38 -1.61
CA TYR A 67 -18.75 -6.16 -2.67
C TYR A 67 -19.68 -5.30 -3.53
N ASP A 68 -20.55 -4.50 -2.91
CA ASP A 68 -21.49 -3.62 -3.61
C ASP A 68 -20.76 -2.59 -4.49
N VAL A 69 -19.64 -2.05 -4.01
CA VAL A 69 -18.79 -1.12 -4.78
C VAL A 69 -18.15 -1.84 -5.96
N LEU A 70 -17.56 -3.02 -5.73
CA LEU A 70 -16.90 -3.81 -6.78
C LEU A 70 -17.88 -4.24 -7.89
N ILE A 71 -19.11 -4.66 -7.51
CA ILE A 71 -20.17 -4.98 -8.48
C ILE A 71 -20.55 -3.73 -9.29
N LYS A 72 -20.70 -2.58 -8.63
CA LYS A 72 -21.01 -1.32 -9.31
C LYS A 72 -19.93 -0.92 -10.31
N ASP A 73 -18.66 -1.09 -9.97
CA ASP A 73 -17.55 -0.79 -10.87
C ASP A 73 -17.52 -1.73 -12.08
N MET A 74 -17.81 -3.01 -11.87
CA MET A 74 -17.90 -4.01 -12.93
C MET A 74 -19.09 -3.85 -13.87
N ASN A 75 -20.18 -3.17 -13.46
CA ASN A 75 -21.36 -2.97 -14.31
C ASN A 75 -21.04 -2.27 -15.64
N LYS A 76 -19.97 -1.47 -15.70
CA LYS A 76 -19.50 -0.84 -16.96
C LYS A 76 -19.04 -1.90 -17.98
N MET A 77 -18.59 -3.05 -17.51
CA MET A 77 -18.03 -4.16 -18.29
C MET A 77 -19.01 -5.31 -18.54
N THR A 78 -20.24 -5.21 -18.05
CA THR A 78 -21.28 -6.22 -18.27
C THR A 78 -22.25 -5.79 -19.37
N LYS A 79 -22.85 -6.79 -20.02
CA LYS A 79 -24.00 -6.65 -20.91
C LYS A 79 -25.26 -6.43 -20.07
N SER A 80 -26.36 -6.03 -20.72
CA SER A 80 -27.66 -5.85 -20.06
C SER A 80 -28.19 -7.12 -19.38
N ASP A 81 -27.71 -8.30 -19.79
CA ASP A 81 -28.05 -9.60 -19.17
C ASP A 81 -27.10 -10.01 -18.04
N GLY A 82 -26.19 -9.13 -17.61
CA GLY A 82 -25.22 -9.38 -16.53
C GLY A 82 -23.98 -10.17 -16.95
N ARG A 83 -23.89 -10.62 -18.21
CA ARG A 83 -22.72 -11.34 -18.72
C ARG A 83 -21.56 -10.40 -19.01
N MET A 84 -20.33 -10.88 -18.82
CA MET A 84 -19.14 -10.09 -19.12
C MET A 84 -19.01 -9.79 -20.62
N LYS A 85 -18.70 -8.53 -20.98
CA LYS A 85 -18.46 -8.11 -22.37
C LYS A 85 -17.13 -8.63 -22.92
N ASN A 86 -16.09 -8.66 -22.08
CA ASN A 86 -14.74 -9.12 -22.40
C ASN A 86 -14.14 -9.85 -21.18
N ASN A 87 -13.48 -10.99 -21.42
CA ASN A 87 -12.79 -11.76 -20.36
C ASN A 87 -11.36 -11.28 -20.06
N LYS A 88 -10.87 -10.28 -20.80
CA LYS A 88 -9.59 -9.60 -20.54
C LYS A 88 -9.86 -8.14 -20.19
N PRO A 89 -9.99 -7.82 -18.90
CA PRO A 89 -10.18 -6.44 -18.49
C PRO A 89 -8.89 -5.63 -18.60
N ASP A 90 -9.02 -4.31 -18.75
CA ASP A 90 -7.91 -3.39 -18.53
C ASP A 90 -7.56 -3.38 -17.04
N GLU A 91 -6.41 -3.95 -16.68
CA GLU A 91 -5.92 -4.06 -15.29
C GLU A 91 -5.73 -2.70 -14.60
N LYS A 92 -5.66 -1.59 -15.35
CA LYS A 92 -5.53 -0.24 -14.81
C LYS A 92 -6.87 0.47 -14.60
N SER A 93 -7.97 -0.09 -15.11
CA SER A 93 -9.31 0.47 -14.93
C SER A 93 -9.93 0.01 -13.61
N GLU A 94 -10.75 0.85 -12.97
CA GLU A 94 -11.51 0.50 -11.75
C GLU A 94 -12.25 -0.84 -11.91
N ALA A 95 -12.93 -1.00 -13.04
CA ALA A 95 -13.72 -2.18 -13.35
C ALA A 95 -12.85 -3.44 -13.54
N GLY A 96 -11.65 -3.29 -14.10
CA GLY A 96 -10.71 -4.39 -14.24
C GLY A 96 -10.06 -4.82 -12.93
N VAL A 97 -9.75 -3.86 -12.06
CA VAL A 97 -9.28 -4.15 -10.70
C VAL A 97 -10.38 -4.86 -9.90
N ALA A 98 -11.62 -4.38 -10.00
CA ALA A 98 -12.76 -5.02 -9.36
C ALA A 98 -12.98 -6.46 -9.86
N PHE A 99 -12.87 -6.67 -11.17
CA PHE A 99 -12.95 -8.00 -11.78
C PHE A 99 -11.86 -8.94 -11.25
N LEU A 100 -10.60 -8.49 -11.21
CA LEU A 100 -9.49 -9.30 -10.70
C LEU A 100 -9.68 -9.65 -9.22
N LYS A 101 -10.16 -8.70 -8.42
CA LYS A 101 -10.45 -8.92 -6.99
C LYS A 101 -11.58 -9.94 -6.80
N MET A 102 -12.68 -9.82 -7.54
CA MET A 102 -13.78 -10.79 -7.48
C MET A 102 -13.36 -12.18 -7.97
N ARG A 103 -12.54 -12.25 -9.02
CA ARG A 103 -12.02 -13.52 -9.54
C ARG A 103 -11.12 -14.21 -8.52
N ALA A 104 -10.35 -13.44 -7.78
CA ALA A 104 -9.54 -13.98 -6.69
C ALA A 104 -10.39 -14.54 -5.54
N VAL A 105 -11.58 -14.00 -5.26
CA VAL A 105 -12.45 -14.52 -4.18
C VAL A 105 -13.32 -15.68 -4.65
N TYR A 106 -14.05 -15.50 -5.74
CA TYR A 106 -15.09 -16.43 -6.19
C TYR A 106 -14.59 -17.45 -7.22
N GLY A 107 -13.39 -17.26 -7.77
CA GLY A 107 -12.85 -18.09 -8.85
C GLY A 107 -13.34 -17.61 -10.22
N GLN A 108 -13.43 -18.53 -11.18
CA GLN A 108 -13.87 -18.19 -12.54
C GLN A 108 -15.39 -18.03 -12.60
N PHE A 109 -15.85 -16.90 -13.15
CA PHE A 109 -17.26 -16.58 -13.34
C PHE A 109 -17.51 -15.98 -14.73
N SER A 110 -18.73 -16.12 -15.25
CA SER A 110 -19.14 -15.60 -16.56
C SER A 110 -20.20 -14.50 -16.46
N SER A 111 -20.91 -14.45 -15.32
CA SER A 111 -21.95 -13.49 -15.01
C SER A 111 -21.80 -12.99 -13.58
N LEU A 112 -22.28 -11.78 -13.30
CA LEU A 112 -22.38 -11.27 -11.92
C LEU A 112 -23.29 -12.15 -11.05
N ASN A 113 -24.24 -12.86 -11.65
CA ASN A 113 -25.11 -13.78 -10.92
C ASN A 113 -24.36 -15.01 -10.36
N ASP A 114 -23.18 -15.31 -10.90
CA ASP A 114 -22.33 -16.41 -10.42
C ASP A 114 -21.56 -16.02 -9.14
N LEU A 115 -21.50 -14.72 -8.81
CA LEU A 115 -20.79 -14.17 -7.65
C LEU A 115 -21.62 -14.27 -6.37
N ASN A 116 -22.40 -15.33 -6.22
CA ASN A 116 -23.30 -15.51 -5.09
C ASN A 116 -22.82 -16.64 -4.18
N GLY A 117 -22.96 -16.41 -2.87
CA GLY A 117 -22.84 -17.45 -1.85
C GLY A 117 -21.51 -17.51 -1.10
N GLU A 118 -21.57 -18.22 0.02
CA GLU A 118 -20.38 -18.56 0.80
C GLU A 118 -19.49 -19.53 0.04
N ASN A 119 -18.19 -19.35 0.16
CA ASN A 119 -17.17 -20.24 -0.33
C ASN A 119 -16.01 -20.33 0.68
N ASP A 120 -15.02 -21.17 0.38
CA ASP A 120 -13.86 -21.38 1.26
C ASP A 120 -13.13 -20.08 1.64
N ILE A 121 -13.10 -19.07 0.75
CA ILE A 121 -12.50 -17.76 1.02
C ILE A 121 -13.39 -16.95 1.96
N THR A 122 -14.66 -16.76 1.62
CA THR A 122 -15.59 -15.93 2.42
C THR A 122 -15.89 -16.53 3.79
N SER A 123 -15.66 -17.84 3.99
CA SER A 123 -15.76 -18.48 5.31
C SER A 123 -14.79 -17.91 6.35
N HIS A 124 -13.71 -17.26 5.90
CA HIS A 124 -12.75 -16.59 6.78
C HIS A 124 -13.17 -15.18 7.23
N LEU A 125 -14.25 -14.62 6.68
CA LEU A 125 -14.73 -13.28 7.06
C LEU A 125 -15.06 -13.21 8.56
N GLY A 126 -14.63 -12.13 9.21
CA GLY A 126 -14.81 -11.90 10.64
C GLY A 126 -13.90 -12.74 11.54
N THR A 127 -12.94 -13.48 10.98
CA THR A 127 -11.94 -14.24 11.76
C THR A 127 -10.59 -13.53 11.79
N THR A 128 -9.72 -13.97 12.71
CA THR A 128 -8.30 -13.58 12.74
C THR A 128 -7.46 -14.85 12.74
N LYS A 129 -6.45 -14.92 11.86
CA LYS A 129 -5.46 -16.01 11.89
C LYS A 129 -4.18 -15.56 12.56
N HIS A 130 -3.69 -16.39 13.47
CA HIS A 130 -2.45 -16.17 14.19
C HIS A 130 -1.37 -17.12 13.65
N PHE A 131 -0.19 -16.58 13.37
CA PHE A 131 0.99 -17.33 12.98
C PHE A 131 2.14 -17.00 13.92
N LYS A 132 2.92 -18.02 14.26
CA LYS A 132 4.21 -17.87 14.95
C LYS A 132 5.26 -18.68 14.23
N SER A 133 6.47 -18.14 14.13
CA SER A 133 7.62 -18.88 13.62
C SER A 133 8.91 -18.33 14.23
N ILE A 134 9.90 -19.20 14.35
CA ILE A 134 11.24 -18.85 14.83
C ILE A 134 12.08 -18.28 13.69
N THR A 135 11.83 -18.68 12.44
CA THR A 135 12.66 -18.29 11.30
C THR A 135 11.94 -17.31 10.38
N LEU A 136 12.67 -16.29 9.93
CA LEU A 136 12.13 -15.30 9.00
C LEU A 136 11.62 -15.93 7.70
N GLN A 137 12.31 -16.95 7.19
CA GLN A 137 11.95 -17.59 5.92
C GLN A 137 10.60 -18.32 5.99
N GLU A 138 10.40 -19.13 7.03
CA GLU A 138 9.13 -19.82 7.24
C GLU A 138 8.00 -18.82 7.50
N PHE A 139 8.25 -17.83 8.37
CA PHE A 139 7.31 -16.76 8.65
C PHE A 139 6.81 -16.08 7.38
N ARG A 140 7.75 -15.69 6.51
CA ARG A 140 7.45 -15.05 5.23
C ARG A 140 6.63 -15.94 4.31
N CYS A 141 7.00 -17.21 4.18
CA CYS A 141 6.23 -18.16 3.39
C CYS A 141 4.78 -18.26 3.87
N ASN A 142 4.54 -18.21 5.18
CA ASN A 142 3.21 -18.28 5.76
C ASN A 142 2.36 -17.03 5.49
N ILE A 143 2.95 -15.83 5.59
CA ILE A 143 2.21 -14.56 5.42
C ILE A 143 2.09 -14.11 3.96
N LYS A 144 2.97 -14.58 3.06
CA LYS A 144 3.07 -14.13 1.66
C LYS A 144 1.73 -14.12 0.92
N LYS A 145 0.92 -15.17 1.09
CA LYS A 145 -0.37 -15.36 0.40
C LYS A 145 -1.47 -14.39 0.84
N TYR A 146 -1.26 -13.66 1.93
CA TYR A 146 -2.21 -12.69 2.47
C TYR A 146 -1.85 -11.25 2.10
N ILE A 147 -0.58 -10.99 1.79
CA ILE A 147 -0.07 -9.65 1.49
C ILE A 147 -0.01 -9.42 -0.03
N ILE A 148 0.46 -10.42 -0.79
CA ILE A 148 0.72 -10.29 -2.23
C ILE A 148 -0.50 -10.64 -3.06
N SER A 149 -0.89 -9.75 -3.97
CA SER A 149 -1.78 -10.10 -5.08
C SER A 149 -1.03 -10.92 -6.12
N THR A 150 -1.35 -12.21 -6.27
CA THR A 150 -0.79 -13.08 -7.31
C THR A 150 -1.71 -13.14 -8.53
N LYS A 151 -1.13 -13.35 -9.72
CA LYS A 151 -1.88 -13.61 -10.96
C LYS A 151 -2.16 -15.10 -11.18
N GLU A 152 -1.76 -15.95 -10.23
CA GLU A 152 -1.91 -17.40 -10.30
C GLU A 152 -3.38 -17.79 -10.35
N GLU A 153 -3.69 -18.84 -11.10
CA GLU A 153 -5.03 -19.39 -11.17
C GLU A 153 -5.43 -19.96 -9.81
N GLY A 154 -6.66 -19.68 -9.38
CA GLY A 154 -7.20 -20.14 -8.11
C GLY A 154 -7.82 -19.03 -7.28
N LYS A 155 -8.36 -19.44 -6.14
CA LYS A 155 -8.93 -18.55 -5.14
C LYS A 155 -7.85 -18.11 -4.15
N HIS A 156 -7.82 -16.83 -3.81
CA HIS A 156 -6.80 -16.20 -2.97
C HIS A 156 -7.45 -15.44 -1.81
N LEU A 157 -6.74 -15.38 -0.68
CA LEU A 157 -7.25 -14.79 0.57
C LEU A 157 -6.97 -13.28 0.66
N TRP A 158 -5.91 -12.78 0.03
CA TRP A 158 -5.54 -11.35 0.08
C TRP A 158 -6.68 -10.35 -0.19
N PRO A 159 -7.71 -10.61 -1.04
CA PRO A 159 -8.80 -9.66 -1.29
C PRO A 159 -9.64 -9.34 -0.07
N ILE A 160 -9.77 -10.28 0.87
CA ILE A 160 -10.63 -10.17 2.05
C ILE A 160 -9.84 -9.89 3.33
N VAL A 161 -8.52 -9.74 3.21
CA VAL A 161 -7.67 -9.37 4.35
C VAL A 161 -7.82 -7.87 4.59
N LYS A 162 -8.16 -7.51 5.83
CA LYS A 162 -8.31 -6.13 6.28
C LYS A 162 -6.96 -5.53 6.65
N SER A 163 -6.22 -6.22 7.51
CA SER A 163 -4.88 -5.79 7.91
C SER A 163 -4.03 -6.99 8.34
N VAL A 164 -2.71 -6.84 8.20
CA VAL A 164 -1.73 -7.80 8.72
C VAL A 164 -0.88 -7.08 9.77
N THR A 165 -0.93 -7.54 11.01
CA THR A 165 -0.04 -7.07 12.07
C THR A 165 1.09 -8.06 12.23
N ILE A 166 2.33 -7.62 12.01
CA ILE A 166 3.55 -8.40 12.17
C ILE A 166 4.25 -7.92 13.45
N ARG A 167 4.57 -8.83 14.35
CA ARG A 167 5.44 -8.56 15.51
C ARG A 167 6.76 -9.25 15.28
N ILE A 168 7.84 -8.48 15.37
CA ILE A 168 9.21 -9.00 15.19
C ILE A 168 10.02 -8.78 16.47
N PRO A 169 10.98 -9.67 16.78
CA PRO A 169 11.87 -9.47 17.90
C PRO A 169 12.82 -8.30 17.66
N ASN A 170 13.23 -7.62 18.73
CA ASN A 170 14.25 -6.56 18.74
C ASN A 170 13.94 -5.35 17.85
N PHE A 171 12.67 -4.97 17.71
CA PHE A 171 12.26 -3.75 17.04
C PHE A 171 12.00 -2.61 18.05
N PHE A 172 11.91 -1.37 17.56
CA PHE A 172 11.72 -0.19 18.40
C PHE A 172 10.44 -0.31 19.26
N THR A 173 10.61 -0.50 20.57
CA THR A 173 9.51 -0.56 21.54
C THR A 173 8.64 0.69 21.48
N GLY A 174 7.33 0.52 21.53
CA GLY A 174 6.37 1.64 21.45
C GLY A 174 6.25 2.31 20.06
N CYS A 175 6.89 1.75 19.02
CA CYS A 175 6.78 2.20 17.64
C CYS A 175 6.04 1.17 16.77
N THR A 176 5.14 1.63 15.93
CA THR A 176 4.48 0.83 14.89
C THR A 176 4.74 1.46 13.53
N LEU A 177 5.37 0.73 12.61
CA LEU A 177 5.49 1.14 11.21
C LEU A 177 4.29 0.59 10.44
N VAL A 178 3.69 1.42 9.60
CA VAL A 178 2.54 1.01 8.77
C VAL A 178 2.92 1.13 7.30
N ASP A 179 3.08 0.00 6.61
CA ASP A 179 3.18 -0.05 5.16
C ASP A 179 1.78 0.08 4.57
N LEU A 180 1.52 1.21 3.92
CA LEU A 180 0.27 1.45 3.23
C LEU A 180 0.39 1.04 1.75
N PRO A 181 -0.68 0.50 1.14
CA PRO A 181 -0.73 0.36 -0.31
C PRO A 181 -0.45 1.72 -0.96
N GLY A 182 0.20 1.71 -2.14
CA GLY A 182 0.71 2.94 -2.75
C GLY A 182 -0.40 3.96 -3.02
N LEU A 183 -0.26 5.16 -2.45
CA LEU A 183 -1.13 6.30 -2.75
C LEU A 183 -0.97 6.72 -4.21
N GLY A 184 -2.08 7.04 -4.86
CA GLY A 184 -2.11 7.39 -6.28
C GLY A 184 -1.90 6.18 -7.17
N ASP A 185 -2.27 4.98 -6.69
CA ASP A 185 -2.53 3.88 -7.60
C ASP A 185 -3.87 4.12 -8.32
N ALA A 186 -4.07 3.54 -9.51
CA ALA A 186 -5.30 3.78 -10.28
C ALA A 186 -6.57 3.18 -9.61
N ASN A 187 -6.45 2.64 -8.40
CA ASN A 187 -7.51 1.93 -7.70
C ASN A 187 -8.02 2.77 -6.53
N ALA A 188 -9.13 3.48 -6.75
CA ALA A 188 -9.81 4.28 -5.75
C ALA A 188 -10.15 3.52 -4.45
N ALA A 189 -10.31 2.20 -4.48
CA ALA A 189 -10.53 1.41 -3.27
C ALA A 189 -9.28 1.36 -2.38
N ARG A 190 -8.08 1.28 -2.97
CA ARG A 190 -6.81 1.27 -2.22
C ARG A 190 -6.45 2.64 -1.68
N ASP A 191 -6.72 3.70 -2.44
CA ASP A 191 -6.56 5.07 -1.96
C ASP A 191 -7.44 5.35 -0.73
N ARG A 192 -8.71 4.90 -0.73
CA ARG A 192 -9.60 5.03 0.44
C ARG A 192 -9.08 4.31 1.69
N ILE A 193 -8.56 3.09 1.52
CA ILE A 193 -7.99 2.31 2.64
C ILE A 193 -6.77 3.04 3.22
N ALA A 194 -5.89 3.54 2.36
CA ALA A 194 -4.73 4.30 2.76
C ALA A 194 -5.12 5.60 3.50
N GLN A 195 -6.09 6.37 2.97
CA GLN A 195 -6.59 7.60 3.60
C GLN A 195 -7.15 7.36 5.00
N LYS A 196 -7.97 6.32 5.19
CA LYS A 196 -8.51 5.97 6.52
C LYS A 196 -7.42 5.66 7.55
N HIS A 197 -6.31 5.06 7.12
CA HIS A 197 -5.19 4.77 8.01
C HIS A 197 -4.31 6.00 8.27
N LEU A 198 -4.25 6.94 7.33
CA LEU A 198 -3.54 8.20 7.52
C LEU A 198 -4.15 9.05 8.65
N GLU A 199 -5.48 9.04 8.81
CA GLU A 199 -6.17 9.74 9.89
C GLU A 199 -5.78 9.22 11.30
N ILE A 200 -5.37 7.96 11.39
CA ILE A 200 -5.05 7.29 12.66
C ILE A 200 -3.56 7.42 13.01
N CYS A 201 -2.70 7.67 12.02
CA CYS A 201 -1.25 7.68 12.22
C CYS A 201 -0.77 9.00 12.84
N SER A 202 0.13 8.90 13.83
CA SER A 202 0.67 10.08 14.51
C SER A 202 1.75 10.78 13.68
N ASN A 203 2.45 10.04 12.82
CA ASN A 203 3.61 10.50 12.07
C ASN A 203 3.58 9.91 10.65
N MET A 204 4.24 10.58 9.71
CA MET A 204 4.28 10.18 8.31
C MET A 204 5.70 10.20 7.74
N LEU A 205 6.05 9.15 7.02
CA LEU A 205 7.26 9.03 6.23
C LEU A 205 6.87 9.03 4.73
N VAL A 206 7.14 10.14 4.04
CA VAL A 206 6.84 10.29 2.62
C VAL A 206 8.03 9.81 1.79
N VAL A 207 7.84 8.70 1.09
CA VAL A 207 8.87 8.01 0.31
C VAL A 207 8.71 8.35 -1.18
N ALA A 208 9.77 8.86 -1.78
CA ALA A 208 9.83 9.16 -3.21
C ALA A 208 11.17 8.72 -3.81
N GLU A 209 11.17 8.32 -5.07
CA GLU A 209 12.42 8.12 -5.81
C GLU A 209 13.11 9.47 -5.99
N VAL A 210 14.44 9.50 -5.86
CA VAL A 210 15.20 10.76 -5.89
C VAL A 210 15.00 11.57 -7.17
N HIS A 211 14.93 10.92 -8.34
CA HIS A 211 14.63 11.55 -9.63
C HIS A 211 13.23 12.15 -9.74
N ARG A 212 12.31 11.73 -8.86
CA ARG A 212 10.91 12.18 -8.84
C ARG A 212 10.60 13.03 -7.61
N ALA A 213 11.51 13.17 -6.65
CA ALA A 213 11.27 13.88 -5.39
C ALA A 213 10.77 15.33 -5.62
N PHE A 214 11.25 16.00 -6.68
CA PHE A 214 10.86 17.37 -7.02
C PHE A 214 9.54 17.46 -7.83
N SER A 215 9.19 16.41 -8.56
CA SER A 215 8.04 16.39 -9.50
C SER A 215 6.89 15.49 -9.05
N ASN A 216 7.00 14.82 -7.91
CA ASN A 216 6.01 13.86 -7.47
C ASN A 216 4.70 14.56 -7.05
N ASN A 217 3.68 14.42 -7.89
CA ASN A 217 2.33 14.94 -7.61
C ASN A 217 1.78 14.44 -6.28
N ILE A 218 2.12 13.21 -5.86
CA ILE A 218 1.69 12.66 -4.57
C ILE A 218 2.39 13.40 -3.42
N ALA A 219 3.69 13.72 -3.54
CA ALA A 219 4.38 14.53 -2.55
C ALA A 219 3.81 15.97 -2.52
N LYS A 220 3.45 16.54 -3.67
CA LYS A 220 2.81 17.86 -3.76
C LYS A 220 1.39 17.88 -3.20
N GLU A 221 0.63 16.81 -3.39
CA GLU A 221 -0.73 16.64 -2.87
C GLU A 221 -0.73 16.37 -1.36
N LEU A 222 0.19 15.53 -0.87
CA LEU A 222 0.46 15.32 0.56
C LEU A 222 1.03 16.58 1.23
N MET A 223 1.73 17.44 0.49
CA MET A 223 2.12 18.79 0.94
C MET A 223 1.07 19.86 0.63
N GLY A 224 -0.05 19.48 0.02
CA GLY A 224 -1.10 20.40 -0.39
C GLY A 224 -1.80 21.00 0.82
N GLU A 225 -2.29 22.22 0.67
CA GLU A 225 -3.00 22.92 1.75
C GLU A 225 -4.17 22.13 2.31
N SER A 226 -4.84 21.32 1.48
CA SER A 226 -5.95 20.47 1.91
C SER A 226 -5.53 19.43 2.95
N PHE A 227 -4.42 18.73 2.70
CA PHE A 227 -3.90 17.69 3.58
C PHE A 227 -3.28 18.30 4.84
N ARG A 228 -2.54 19.41 4.68
CA ARG A 228 -1.99 20.19 5.81
C ARG A 228 -3.09 20.75 6.70
N ARG A 229 -4.18 21.26 6.09
CA ARG A 229 -5.35 21.78 6.81
C ARG A 229 -6.10 20.67 7.54
N GLN A 230 -6.20 19.47 6.96
CA GLN A 230 -6.81 18.33 7.63
C GLN A 230 -6.00 17.91 8.87
N LEU A 231 -4.68 17.78 8.73
CA LEU A 231 -3.77 17.53 9.86
C LEU A 231 -3.84 18.64 10.94
N PHE A 232 -4.03 19.90 10.53
CA PHE A 232 -4.22 21.05 11.41
C PHE A 232 -5.54 21.02 12.17
N MET A 233 -6.63 20.61 11.51
CA MET A 233 -7.95 20.50 12.15
C MET A 233 -8.04 19.32 13.12
N ASP A 234 -7.30 18.23 12.86
CA ASP A 234 -7.27 17.05 13.71
C ASP A 234 -6.34 17.19 14.93
N GLY A 235 -5.69 18.36 15.12
CA GLY A 235 -4.80 18.64 16.25
C GLY A 235 -3.42 17.97 16.16
N ASN A 236 -3.11 17.29 15.05
CA ASN A 236 -1.85 16.57 14.81
C ASN A 236 -0.81 17.39 14.02
N TYR A 237 -1.02 18.70 13.90
CA TYR A 237 -0.14 19.57 13.14
C TYR A 237 1.01 20.12 13.97
N SER A 238 2.11 19.38 13.93
CA SER A 238 3.44 19.94 14.05
C SER A 238 4.17 19.63 12.74
N SER A 239 4.89 20.59 12.17
CA SER A 239 5.82 20.37 11.06
C SER A 239 6.83 19.23 11.31
N ASP A 240 6.95 18.81 12.56
CA ASP A 240 7.83 17.74 13.05
C ASP A 240 7.27 16.32 12.83
N ASN A 241 6.00 16.17 12.43
CA ASN A 241 5.35 14.86 12.30
C ASN A 241 5.47 14.26 10.88
N ILE A 242 6.10 14.95 9.94
CA ILE A 242 6.28 14.51 8.55
C ILE A 242 7.76 14.52 8.18
N ALA A 243 8.28 13.38 7.72
CA ALA A 243 9.64 13.24 7.21
C ALA A 243 9.64 12.74 5.76
N PHE A 244 10.54 13.29 4.94
CA PHE A 244 10.72 12.89 3.54
C PHE A 244 11.93 11.97 3.38
N VAL A 245 11.74 10.86 2.66
CA VAL A 245 12.80 9.91 2.34
C VAL A 245 12.94 9.77 0.83
N CYS A 246 14.09 10.20 0.31
CA CYS A 246 14.47 9.99 -1.07
C CYS A 246 15.16 8.63 -1.21
N THR A 247 14.56 7.72 -1.97
CA THR A 247 15.07 6.37 -2.23
C THR A 247 15.74 6.29 -3.61
N LYS A 248 16.48 5.19 -3.84
CA LYS A 248 17.21 4.90 -5.09
C LYS A 248 18.30 5.94 -5.41
N ASN A 249 19.00 6.42 -4.37
CA ASN A 249 20.06 7.42 -4.51
C ASN A 249 21.29 6.88 -5.26
N ASP A 250 21.45 5.57 -5.32
CA ASP A 250 22.45 4.87 -6.13
C ASP A 250 22.30 5.11 -7.64
N HIS A 251 21.11 5.55 -8.10
CA HIS A 251 20.87 5.93 -9.49
C HIS A 251 21.19 7.40 -9.80
N LEU A 252 21.71 8.17 -8.84
CA LEU A 252 22.19 9.53 -9.10
C LEU A 252 23.62 9.46 -9.61
N ASN A 253 23.84 9.99 -10.80
CA ASN A 253 25.19 10.32 -11.24
C ASN A 253 25.59 11.63 -10.53
N CYS A 254 26.70 11.65 -9.78
CA CYS A 254 27.12 12.83 -9.02
C CYS A 254 27.31 14.10 -9.86
N LYS A 255 27.34 13.99 -11.20
CA LYS A 255 27.42 15.12 -12.14
C LYS A 255 26.06 15.76 -12.48
N GLU A 256 24.94 15.13 -12.13
CA GLU A 256 23.58 15.61 -12.44
C GLU A 256 22.94 16.39 -11.28
N LEU A 257 23.61 16.47 -10.13
CA LEU A 257 23.17 17.20 -8.93
C LEU A 257 23.56 18.69 -8.94
N THR A 258 23.77 19.30 -10.12
CA THR A 258 23.87 20.76 -10.23
C THR A 258 22.49 21.34 -9.95
N GLY A 259 22.28 21.80 -8.72
CA GLY A 259 21.11 22.59 -8.37
C GLY A 259 21.06 23.91 -9.16
N PRO A 260 19.98 24.69 -9.04
CA PRO A 260 19.84 26.00 -9.69
C PRO A 260 20.81 27.09 -9.17
N GLU A 261 21.96 26.72 -8.59
CA GLU A 261 23.01 27.66 -8.19
C GLU A 261 23.88 28.11 -9.38
N ASP A 262 23.86 27.40 -10.51
CA ASP A 262 24.60 27.79 -11.72
C ASP A 262 23.92 28.89 -12.56
N ASP A 263 22.63 29.19 -12.31
CA ASP A 263 21.90 30.26 -13.01
C ASP A 263 22.06 31.65 -12.35
N LEU A 264 22.62 31.73 -11.13
CA LEU A 264 22.81 33.00 -10.40
C LEU A 264 24.21 33.62 -10.57
N GLN A 265 25.12 33.00 -11.33
CA GLN A 265 26.45 33.55 -11.58
C GLN A 265 26.61 34.25 -12.96
N ASN A 266 25.57 34.29 -13.80
CA ASN A 266 25.64 34.87 -15.14
C ASN A 266 25.00 36.25 -15.33
N GLU A 267 24.47 36.92 -14.29
CA GLU A 267 23.90 38.28 -14.42
C GLU A 267 24.85 39.44 -14.04
N ASN A 268 26.13 39.19 -13.71
CA ASN A 268 27.08 40.26 -13.33
C ASN A 268 28.19 40.56 -14.35
N ARG A 269 27.95 40.30 -15.64
CA ARG A 269 28.85 40.74 -16.72
C ARG A 269 28.09 41.36 -17.88
N GLU A 270 27.54 42.56 -17.69
CA GLU A 270 27.44 43.59 -18.74
C GLU A 270 26.84 44.89 -18.18
N VAL A 271 27.69 45.72 -17.55
CA VAL A 271 27.54 47.18 -17.66
C VAL A 271 28.92 47.79 -17.50
N GLY A 272 29.49 48.19 -18.64
CA GLY A 272 30.75 48.90 -18.72
C GLY A 272 30.89 49.51 -20.09
N TRP A 273 30.28 50.67 -20.28
CA TRP A 273 30.81 51.85 -20.98
C TRP A 273 30.15 53.10 -20.38
#